data_AF-A0A1X7K9H6-F1
#
_entry.id   AF-A0A1X7K9H6-F1
#
_cell.length_a   1.000
_cell.length_b   1.000
_cell.length_c   1.000
_cell.angle_alpha   90.00
_cell.angle_beta   90.00
_cell.angle_gamma   90.00
#
_symmetry.space_group_name_H-M   'P 1'
#
loop_
_entity.id
_entity.type
_entity.pdbx_description
1 polymer ?
#
loop_
_entity_poly.entity_id
_entity_poly.type
_entity_poly.pdbx_seq_one_letter_code
_entity_poly.pdbx_strand_id
1 'polypeptide(L)'
;MTPLDELCQVPFHEADAPARARILSRLADTELFAALVAEPVGDNVELQIYDLPEGRFALACDQEERLAGFIGAPVAYVALPGRILAGALAEEGRGLLVNPGHPSQLMLDAGVLGWLVQALQARPSIATTEAARALGAPTPEAVALLAEPLAQRLGDMSGLVGQLALVSAEWDGDGQRHALILRGVDSAHEAAVAKALAELLAFLPELPGGVDIGFSEGDYPAGALVIEPPSPPPAPEPARRDPAAPPRLR
;
A
#
# COMPACT_ATOMS: atom_id res chain seq x y z
N MET A 1 14.06 -4.79 12.97
CA MET A 1 13.71 -4.21 11.67
C MET A 1 12.22 -4.33 11.52
N THR A 2 11.57 -3.27 11.06
CA THR A 2 10.13 -3.21 10.81
C THR A 2 9.82 -3.50 9.35
N PRO A 3 8.55 -3.78 8.99
CA PRO A 3 8.18 -3.95 7.58
C PRO A 3 8.46 -2.71 6.71
N LEU A 4 8.51 -1.50 7.29
CA LEU A 4 8.95 -0.30 6.57
C LEU A 4 10.47 -0.29 6.37
N ASP A 5 11.26 -0.68 7.37
CA ASP A 5 12.72 -0.78 7.21
C ASP A 5 13.11 -1.75 6.09
N GLU A 6 12.40 -2.86 5.97
CA GLU A 6 12.64 -3.86 4.93
C GLU A 6 12.47 -3.30 3.52
N LEU A 7 11.60 -2.31 3.34
CA LEU A 7 11.35 -1.66 2.05
C LEU A 7 12.30 -0.48 1.79
N CYS A 8 12.83 0.14 2.83
CA CYS A 8 13.73 1.29 2.74
C CYS A 8 15.22 0.88 2.75
N GLN A 9 15.59 -0.18 2.02
CA GLN A 9 17.00 -0.56 1.80
C GLN A 9 17.76 0.50 1.00
N VAL A 10 17.03 1.20 0.10
CA VAL A 10 17.47 2.39 -0.61
C VAL A 10 16.74 3.59 -0.01
N PRO A 11 17.42 4.71 0.29
CA PRO A 11 16.76 5.91 0.77
C PRO A 11 15.62 6.34 -0.17
N PHE A 12 14.48 6.75 0.39
CA PHE A 12 13.27 7.05 -0.39
C PHE A 12 13.49 8.07 -1.53
N HIS A 13 14.36 9.05 -1.34
CA HIS A 13 14.68 10.07 -2.34
C HIS A 13 15.59 9.56 -3.48
N GLU A 14 16.24 8.41 -3.30
CA GLU A 14 17.07 7.71 -4.29
C GLU A 14 16.33 6.53 -4.93
N ALA A 15 15.26 6.05 -4.28
CA ALA A 15 14.44 4.94 -4.75
C ALA A 15 13.73 5.27 -6.06
N ASP A 16 13.56 4.29 -6.94
CA ASP A 16 12.79 4.44 -8.19
C ASP A 16 11.27 4.54 -7.93
N ALA A 17 10.49 4.80 -8.98
CA ALA A 17 9.05 5.02 -8.81
C ALA A 17 8.31 3.78 -8.24
N PRO A 18 8.56 2.54 -8.71
CA PRO A 18 8.05 1.33 -8.07
C PRO A 18 8.36 1.20 -6.58
N ALA A 19 9.61 1.40 -6.18
CA ALA A 19 10.01 1.28 -4.78
C ALA A 19 9.38 2.39 -3.91
N ARG A 20 9.32 3.63 -4.40
CA ARG A 20 8.63 4.72 -3.68
C ARG A 20 7.13 4.44 -3.53
N ALA A 21 6.47 3.97 -4.58
CA ALA A 21 5.07 3.56 -4.55
C ALA A 21 4.83 2.49 -3.46
N ARG A 22 5.72 1.49 -3.40
CA ARG A 22 5.66 0.41 -2.41
C ARG A 22 5.84 0.93 -0.98
N ILE A 23 6.81 1.81 -0.75
CA ILE A 23 7.06 2.44 0.55
C ILE A 23 5.84 3.24 1.02
N LEU A 24 5.27 4.09 0.15
CA LEU A 24 4.12 4.94 0.51
C LEU A 24 2.84 4.14 0.71
N SER A 25 2.61 3.11 -0.11
CA SER A 25 1.51 2.17 0.11
C SER A 25 1.66 1.46 1.46
N ARG A 26 2.86 0.99 1.82
CA ARG A 26 3.09 0.36 3.12
C ARG A 26 2.92 1.35 4.26
N LEU A 27 3.40 2.59 4.11
CA LEU A 27 3.27 3.64 5.12
C LEU A 27 1.79 3.94 5.41
N ALA A 28 0.95 4.02 4.37
CA ALA A 28 -0.48 4.25 4.50
C ALA A 28 -1.19 3.17 5.35
N ASP A 29 -0.71 1.92 5.28
CA ASP A 29 -1.26 0.77 6.00
C ASP A 29 -0.57 0.51 7.35
N THR A 30 0.54 1.19 7.64
CA THR A 30 1.30 1.01 8.87
C THR A 30 0.63 1.79 10.00
N GLU A 31 0.45 1.15 11.16
CA GLU A 31 0.10 1.87 12.39
C GLU A 31 1.30 2.72 12.83
N LEU A 32 1.07 4.03 12.95
CA LEU A 32 2.07 5.01 13.34
C LEU A 32 1.72 5.59 14.70
N PHE A 33 2.74 5.72 15.54
CA PHE A 33 2.68 6.37 16.85
C PHE A 33 3.14 7.81 16.68
N ALA A 34 2.19 8.75 16.64
CA ALA A 34 2.46 10.18 16.47
C ALA A 34 2.57 10.88 17.82
N ALA A 35 3.64 11.67 18.02
CA ALA A 35 3.88 12.37 19.28
C ALA A 35 2.81 13.42 19.56
N LEU A 36 2.40 13.51 20.83
CA LEU A 36 1.45 14.49 21.35
C LEU A 36 2.14 15.48 22.29
N VAL A 37 1.55 16.68 22.40
CA VAL A 37 1.99 17.70 23.38
C VAL A 37 1.76 17.23 24.82
N ALA A 38 0.65 16.50 25.06
CA ALA A 38 0.26 15.96 26.35
C ALA A 38 -0.63 14.73 26.17
N GLU A 39 -0.93 14.04 27.28
CA GLU A 39 -1.88 12.93 27.31
C GLU A 39 -3.25 13.33 26.74
N PRO A 40 -3.93 12.45 25.99
CA PRO A 40 -5.27 12.71 25.46
C PRO A 40 -6.28 13.07 26.56
N VAL A 41 -7.15 14.06 26.29
CA VAL A 41 -8.26 14.43 27.18
C VAL A 41 -9.58 14.17 26.46
N GLY A 42 -10.22 13.05 26.78
CA GLY A 42 -11.38 12.57 26.02
C GLY A 42 -10.97 12.25 24.58
N ASP A 43 -11.70 12.79 23.61
CA ASP A 43 -11.43 12.59 22.18
C ASP A 43 -10.55 13.69 21.57
N ASN A 44 -9.98 14.58 22.39
CA ASN A 44 -9.14 15.68 21.91
C ASN A 44 -7.65 15.33 22.08
N VAL A 45 -6.91 15.39 20.99
CA VAL A 45 -5.47 15.15 20.93
C VAL A 45 -4.79 16.30 20.18
N GLU A 46 -3.62 16.72 20.66
CA GLU A 46 -2.81 17.76 20.03
C GLU A 46 -1.46 17.16 19.62
N LEU A 47 -1.23 17.05 18.30
CA LEU A 47 0.04 16.58 17.76
C LEU A 47 1.16 17.55 18.13
N GLN A 48 2.30 17.00 18.55
CA GLN A 48 3.51 17.77 18.75
C GLN A 48 4.10 18.14 17.38
N ILE A 49 4.16 19.45 17.10
CA ILE A 49 4.64 20.00 15.84
C ILE A 49 6.01 20.65 16.02
N TYR A 50 6.91 20.38 15.08
CA TYR A 50 8.26 20.92 15.01
C TYR A 50 8.36 21.90 13.85
N ASP A 51 8.87 23.10 14.11
CA ASP A 51 9.16 24.10 13.07
C ASP A 51 10.58 23.88 12.54
N LEU A 52 10.69 23.45 11.29
CA LEU A 52 11.94 23.23 10.55
C LEU A 52 12.08 24.24 9.41
N PRO A 53 13.29 24.46 8.86
CA PRO A 53 13.48 25.32 7.69
C PRO A 53 12.58 24.96 6.49
N GLU A 54 12.23 23.68 6.35
CA GLU A 54 11.44 23.13 5.25
C GLU A 54 9.93 23.19 5.51
N GLY A 55 9.49 23.55 6.72
CA GLY A 55 8.07 23.62 7.07
C GLY A 55 7.77 23.15 8.50
N ARG A 56 6.49 22.87 8.76
CA ARG A 56 5.99 22.43 10.07
C ARG A 56 5.66 20.95 10.01
N PHE A 57 6.25 20.15 10.88
CA PHE A 57 6.16 18.70 10.82
C PHE A 57 5.66 18.08 12.12
N ALA A 58 4.75 17.12 12.01
CA ALA A 58 4.53 16.16 13.09
C ALA A 58 5.63 15.08 13.06
N LEU A 59 5.83 14.41 14.19
CA LEU A 59 6.73 13.27 14.31
C LEU A 59 5.92 12.01 14.57
N ALA A 60 6.16 10.95 13.80
CA ALA A 60 5.65 9.62 14.10
C ALA A 60 6.68 8.52 13.85
N CYS A 61 6.54 7.41 14.57
CA CYS A 61 7.33 6.21 14.34
C CYS A 61 6.42 4.99 14.19
N ASP A 62 6.93 3.93 13.57
CA ASP A 62 6.24 2.63 13.45
C ASP A 62 6.42 1.73 14.68
N GLN A 63 7.11 2.23 15.71
CA GLN A 63 7.27 1.61 17.02
C GLN A 63 7.33 2.69 18.11
N GLU A 64 6.73 2.42 19.27
CA GLU A 64 6.74 3.32 20.43
C GLU A 64 8.16 3.57 20.94
N GLU A 65 9.01 2.54 20.97
CA GLU A 65 10.39 2.63 21.44
C GLU A 65 11.24 3.56 20.57
N ARG A 66 10.96 3.62 19.26
CA ARG A 66 11.63 4.55 18.34
C ARG A 66 11.21 5.98 18.61
N LEU A 67 9.93 6.22 18.85
CA LEU A 67 9.41 7.54 19.15
C LEU A 67 10.01 8.09 20.45
N ALA A 68 9.94 7.31 21.54
CA ALA A 68 10.52 7.65 22.83
C ALA A 68 12.05 7.79 22.73
N GLY A 69 12.70 6.91 21.98
CA GLY A 69 14.14 6.93 21.73
C GLY A 69 14.61 8.20 21.03
N PHE A 70 13.89 8.65 19.99
CA PHE A 70 14.22 9.88 19.28
C PHE A 70 14.01 11.13 20.13
N ILE A 71 12.92 11.18 20.92
CA ILE A 71 12.63 12.29 21.83
C ILE A 71 13.58 12.30 23.05
N GLY A 72 14.08 11.12 23.44
CA GLY A 72 14.96 10.95 24.61
C GLY A 72 14.21 10.90 25.95
N ALA A 73 12.89 10.74 25.92
CA ALA A 73 12.03 10.65 27.10
C ALA A 73 10.71 9.91 26.77
N PRO A 74 9.98 9.43 27.78
CA PRO A 74 8.58 9.01 27.58
C PRO A 74 7.75 10.14 26.97
N VAL A 75 6.93 9.81 25.98
CA VAL A 75 6.10 10.77 25.23
C VAL A 75 4.69 10.22 25.11
N ALA A 76 3.68 11.08 25.30
CA ALA A 76 2.31 10.74 24.96
C ALA A 76 2.18 10.62 23.43
N TYR A 77 1.41 9.66 22.94
CA TYR A 77 1.22 9.45 21.51
C TYR A 77 -0.22 9.10 21.17
N VAL A 78 -0.57 9.25 19.89
CA VAL A 78 -1.75 8.62 19.31
C VAL A 78 -1.32 7.57 18.29
N ALA A 79 -1.95 6.39 18.33
CA ALA A 79 -1.74 5.32 17.36
C ALA A 79 -2.81 5.40 16.28
N LEU A 80 -2.41 5.62 15.03
CA LEU A 80 -3.32 5.74 13.89
C LEU A 80 -2.72 5.05 12.66
N PRO A 81 -3.55 4.47 11.77
CA PRO A 81 -3.07 4.08 10.45
C PRO A 81 -2.47 5.29 9.73
N GLY A 82 -1.34 5.12 9.04
CA GLY A 82 -0.62 6.21 8.39
C GLY A 82 -1.49 6.99 7.40
N ARG A 83 -2.44 6.33 6.73
CA ARG A 83 -3.44 6.98 5.86
C ARG A 83 -4.32 8.00 6.60
N ILE A 84 -4.66 7.74 7.86
CA ILE A 84 -5.49 8.65 8.68
C ILE A 84 -4.65 9.83 9.13
N LEU A 85 -3.43 9.57 9.61
CA LEU A 85 -2.49 10.61 10.02
C LEU A 85 -2.11 11.53 8.85
N ALA A 86 -1.85 10.97 7.66
CA ALA A 86 -1.55 11.73 6.45
C ALA A 86 -2.72 12.66 6.05
N GLY A 87 -3.96 12.16 6.14
CA GLY A 87 -5.16 12.96 5.90
C GLY A 87 -5.26 14.18 6.82
N ALA A 88 -5.16 13.96 8.13
CA ALA A 88 -5.23 15.02 9.12
C ALA A 88 -4.14 16.09 8.93
N LEU A 89 -2.90 15.67 8.66
CA LEU A 89 -1.78 16.60 8.45
C LEU A 89 -1.89 17.37 7.14
N ALA A 90 -2.34 16.73 6.06
CA ALA A 90 -2.51 17.37 4.76
C ALA A 90 -3.57 18.49 4.81
N GLU A 91 -4.69 18.28 5.52
CA GLU A 91 -5.73 19.29 5.72
C GLU A 91 -5.22 20.54 6.44
N GLU A 92 -4.26 20.37 7.35
CA GLU A 92 -3.65 21.45 8.13
C GLU A 92 -2.40 22.05 7.46
N GLY A 93 -2.01 21.58 6.27
CA GLY A 93 -0.81 22.03 5.57
C GLY A 93 0.49 21.71 6.30
N ARG A 94 0.53 20.58 7.04
CA ARG A 94 1.67 20.12 7.83
C ARG A 94 2.32 18.91 7.18
N GLY A 95 3.63 18.74 7.39
CA GLY A 95 4.37 17.55 6.99
C GLY A 95 4.45 16.48 8.08
N LEU A 96 5.07 15.36 7.75
CA LEU A 96 5.32 14.23 8.64
C LEU A 96 6.80 13.79 8.57
N LEU A 97 7.44 13.74 9.72
CA LEU A 97 8.70 13.02 9.93
C LEU A 97 8.38 11.60 10.39
N VAL A 98 8.92 10.62 9.66
CA VAL A 98 8.75 9.20 9.98
C VAL A 98 10.09 8.60 10.38
N ASN A 99 10.14 7.88 11.50
CA ASN A 99 11.28 7.05 11.91
C ASN A 99 12.68 7.70 11.79
N PRO A 100 12.88 8.94 12.25
CA PRO A 100 14.19 9.62 12.12
C PRO A 100 15.33 8.79 12.74
N GLY A 101 16.43 8.64 12.00
CA GLY A 101 17.59 7.84 12.44
C GLY A 101 17.49 6.34 12.18
N HIS A 102 16.42 5.87 11.53
CA HIS A 102 16.24 4.46 11.13
C HIS A 102 16.25 4.31 9.60
N PRO A 103 16.41 3.08 9.06
CA PRO A 103 16.38 2.84 7.61
C PRO A 103 15.14 3.42 6.93
N SER A 104 13.99 3.29 7.57
CA SER A 104 12.70 3.84 7.11
C SER A 104 12.49 5.32 7.40
N GLN A 105 13.56 6.11 7.60
CA GLN A 105 13.42 7.54 7.81
C GLN A 105 12.83 8.25 6.58
N LEU A 106 11.78 9.03 6.78
CA LEU A 106 11.13 9.82 5.73
C LEU A 106 10.83 11.23 6.24
N MET A 107 10.95 12.20 5.35
CA MET A 107 10.40 13.54 5.54
C MET A 107 9.42 13.80 4.40
N LEU A 108 8.14 13.80 4.73
CA LEU A 108 7.05 14.03 3.79
C LEU A 108 6.50 15.42 4.06
N ASP A 109 6.71 16.36 3.14
CA ASP A 109 6.09 17.67 3.25
C ASP A 109 4.57 17.59 3.04
N ALA A 110 3.89 18.72 3.30
CA ALA A 110 2.43 18.79 3.15
C ALA A 110 1.95 18.49 1.72
N GLY A 111 2.75 18.83 0.70
CA GLY A 111 2.43 18.53 -0.70
C GLY A 111 2.49 17.04 -1.00
N VAL A 112 3.52 16.36 -0.51
CA VAL A 112 3.67 14.90 -0.63
C VAL A 112 2.56 14.17 0.12
N LEU A 113 2.18 14.63 1.32
CA LEU A 113 1.04 14.07 2.04
C LEU A 113 -0.29 14.31 1.31
N GLY A 114 -0.49 15.51 0.75
CA GLY A 114 -1.67 15.79 -0.07
C GLY A 114 -1.76 14.88 -1.30
N TRP A 115 -0.64 14.65 -1.99
CA TRP A 115 -0.57 13.70 -3.09
C TRP A 115 -0.84 12.26 -2.65
N LEU A 116 -0.27 11.82 -1.52
CA LEU A 116 -0.53 10.50 -0.94
C LEU A 116 -2.03 10.30 -0.67
N VAL A 117 -2.67 11.28 -0.04
CA VAL A 117 -4.11 11.25 0.24
C VAL A 117 -4.92 11.18 -1.06
N GLN A 118 -4.54 11.94 -2.08
CA GLN A 118 -5.19 11.89 -3.39
C GLN A 118 -5.03 10.52 -4.06
N ALA A 119 -3.83 9.94 -4.06
CA ALA A 119 -3.57 8.62 -4.62
C ALA A 119 -4.40 7.53 -3.90
N LEU A 120 -4.52 7.62 -2.57
CA LEU A 120 -5.36 6.74 -1.77
C LEU A 120 -6.88 6.90 -2.04
N GLN A 121 -7.31 7.98 -2.69
CA GLN A 121 -8.69 8.18 -3.13
C GLN A 121 -8.97 7.62 -4.53
N ALA A 122 -7.95 7.09 -5.23
CA ALA A 122 -8.10 6.53 -6.57
C ALA A 122 -9.24 5.51 -6.62
N ARG A 123 -10.13 5.67 -7.59
CA ARG A 123 -11.24 4.76 -7.86
C ARG A 123 -10.85 3.83 -8.99
N PRO A 124 -11.15 2.53 -8.88
CA PRO A 124 -10.86 1.60 -9.97
C PRO A 124 -11.66 1.98 -11.21
N SER A 125 -10.97 2.03 -12.36
CA SER A 125 -11.64 2.02 -13.65
C SER A 125 -12.03 0.57 -13.94
N ILE A 126 -13.31 0.23 -13.79
CA ILE A 126 -13.78 -1.14 -13.96
C ILE A 126 -14.04 -1.39 -15.44
N ALA A 127 -13.27 -2.31 -16.03
CA ALA A 127 -13.55 -2.80 -17.37
C ALA A 127 -14.68 -3.83 -17.32
N THR A 128 -15.70 -3.64 -18.14
CA THR A 128 -16.50 -4.76 -18.61
C THR A 128 -15.69 -5.46 -19.70
N THR A 129 -15.18 -6.66 -19.42
CA THR A 129 -14.41 -7.47 -20.39
C THR A 129 -15.15 -7.72 -21.69
N GLU A 130 -16.48 -7.71 -21.66
CA GLU A 130 -17.37 -7.82 -22.83
C GLU A 130 -17.33 -6.60 -23.78
N ALA A 131 -16.74 -5.48 -23.37
CA ALA A 131 -16.68 -4.24 -24.15
C ALA A 131 -15.35 -4.03 -24.91
N ALA A 132 -14.31 -4.82 -24.64
CA ALA A 132 -13.05 -4.71 -25.36
C ALA A 132 -13.21 -5.33 -26.76
N ARG A 133 -12.87 -4.56 -27.80
CA ARG A 133 -12.91 -5.01 -29.19
C ARG A 133 -11.83 -6.07 -29.49
N ALA A 134 -10.67 -5.93 -28.85
CA ALA A 134 -9.57 -6.87 -28.96
C ALA A 134 -8.75 -6.89 -27.67
N LEU A 135 -8.22 -8.07 -27.33
CA LEU A 135 -7.24 -8.28 -26.26
C LEU A 135 -5.97 -8.87 -26.85
N GLY A 136 -4.82 -8.49 -26.30
CA GLY A 136 -3.53 -8.98 -26.76
C GLY A 136 -2.43 -8.92 -25.70
N ALA A 137 -1.20 -9.21 -26.13
CA ALA A 137 -0.04 -9.11 -25.26
C ALA A 137 0.17 -7.67 -24.77
N PRO A 138 0.55 -7.46 -23.49
CA PRO A 138 0.85 -6.12 -23.00
C PRO A 138 2.07 -5.53 -23.69
N THR A 139 2.13 -4.21 -23.76
CA THR A 139 3.29 -3.50 -24.32
C THR A 139 4.53 -3.72 -23.44
N PRO A 140 5.76 -3.70 -24.01
CA PRO A 140 6.99 -3.83 -23.23
C PRO A 140 7.10 -2.78 -22.11
N GLU A 141 6.61 -1.56 -22.36
CA GLU A 141 6.55 -0.48 -21.37
C GLU A 141 5.66 -0.84 -20.18
N ALA A 142 4.45 -1.36 -20.44
CA ALA A 142 3.55 -1.79 -19.37
C ALA A 142 4.11 -2.97 -18.57
N VAL A 143 4.78 -3.92 -19.23
CA VAL A 143 5.46 -5.02 -18.54
C VAL A 143 6.57 -4.49 -17.63
N ALA A 144 7.44 -3.63 -18.15
CA ALA A 144 8.55 -3.05 -17.39
C ALA A 144 8.07 -2.23 -16.20
N LEU A 145 6.93 -1.55 -16.34
CA LEU A 145 6.40 -0.68 -15.30
C LEU A 145 5.57 -1.43 -14.24
N LEU A 146 4.77 -2.40 -14.65
CA LEU A 146 3.72 -2.97 -13.80
C LEU A 146 4.02 -4.37 -13.27
N ALA A 147 4.84 -5.17 -13.97
CA ALA A 147 4.98 -6.59 -13.62
C ALA A 147 5.44 -6.81 -12.18
N GLU A 148 6.51 -6.14 -11.77
CA GLU A 148 7.03 -6.26 -10.41
C GLU A 148 6.10 -5.64 -9.34
N PRO A 149 5.61 -4.38 -9.48
CA PRO A 149 4.65 -3.82 -8.53
C PRO A 149 3.39 -4.66 -8.34
N LEU A 150 2.85 -5.22 -9.43
CA LEU A 150 1.69 -6.11 -9.39
C LEU A 150 2.01 -7.40 -8.64
N ALA A 151 3.15 -8.03 -8.92
CA ALA A 151 3.58 -9.24 -8.21
C ALA A 151 3.74 -9.00 -6.71
N GLN A 152 4.34 -7.88 -6.31
CA GLN A 152 4.48 -7.51 -4.91
C GLN A 152 3.11 -7.28 -4.24
N ARG A 153 2.20 -6.57 -4.91
CA ARG A 153 0.85 -6.30 -4.38
C ARG A 153 0.02 -7.58 -4.26
N LEU A 154 0.15 -8.51 -5.20
CA LEU A 154 -0.47 -9.84 -5.09
C LEU A 154 0.10 -10.64 -3.93
N GLY A 155 1.39 -10.46 -3.60
CA GLY A 155 2.00 -11.00 -2.38
C GLY A 155 1.25 -10.60 -1.11
N ASP A 156 0.87 -9.34 -0.98
CA ASP A 156 0.08 -8.85 0.17
C ASP A 156 -1.35 -9.41 0.20
N MET A 157 -1.85 -9.84 -0.96
CA MET A 157 -3.19 -10.37 -1.17
C MET A 157 -3.18 -11.90 -1.34
N SER A 158 -2.13 -12.59 -0.87
CA SER A 158 -2.03 -14.04 -0.94
C SER A 158 -3.25 -14.69 -0.28
N GLY A 159 -3.92 -15.58 -1.01
CA GLY A 159 -5.16 -16.22 -0.60
C GLY A 159 -6.45 -15.45 -0.91
N LEU A 160 -6.37 -14.19 -1.37
CA LEU A 160 -7.53 -13.39 -1.84
C LEU A 160 -7.67 -13.35 -3.36
N VAL A 161 -6.55 -13.44 -4.07
CA VAL A 161 -6.49 -13.46 -5.54
C VAL A 161 -5.83 -14.76 -5.97
N GLY A 162 -6.39 -15.45 -6.96
CA GLY A 162 -5.81 -16.65 -7.52
C GLY A 162 -4.73 -16.33 -8.56
N GLN A 163 -5.09 -15.52 -9.56
CA GLN A 163 -4.20 -15.10 -10.65
C GLN A 163 -4.60 -13.69 -11.13
N LEU A 164 -3.63 -12.99 -11.72
CA LEU A 164 -3.85 -11.72 -12.40
C LEU A 164 -3.15 -11.76 -13.76
N ALA A 165 -3.86 -11.37 -14.82
CA ALA A 165 -3.29 -11.21 -16.15
C ALA A 165 -3.22 -9.72 -16.52
N LEU A 166 -2.03 -9.27 -16.91
CA LEU A 166 -1.83 -7.98 -17.58
C LEU A 166 -1.93 -8.18 -19.10
N VAL A 167 -2.80 -7.41 -19.75
CA VAL A 167 -3.08 -7.49 -21.19
C VAL A 167 -3.07 -6.11 -21.82
N SER A 168 -2.82 -6.03 -23.12
CA SER A 168 -3.26 -4.87 -23.90
C SER A 168 -4.72 -5.06 -24.31
N ALA A 169 -5.42 -3.95 -24.48
CA ALA A 169 -6.82 -3.96 -24.86
C ALA A 169 -7.14 -2.75 -25.74
N GLU A 170 -8.06 -2.96 -26.68
CA GLU A 170 -8.58 -1.93 -27.58
C GLU A 170 -10.08 -1.76 -27.33
N TRP A 171 -10.51 -0.51 -27.11
CA TRP A 171 -11.91 -0.13 -26.93
C TRP A 171 -12.35 0.77 -28.07
N ASP A 172 -13.66 0.87 -28.32
CA ASP A 172 -14.15 1.71 -29.40
C ASP A 172 -13.84 3.19 -29.15
N GLY A 173 -13.08 3.80 -30.07
CA GLY A 173 -12.75 5.23 -30.07
C GLY A 173 -11.55 5.63 -29.20
N ASP A 174 -11.09 4.73 -28.32
CA ASP A 174 -9.90 4.93 -27.51
C ASP A 174 -8.73 4.15 -28.14
N GLY A 175 -7.53 4.76 -28.15
CA GLY A 175 -6.32 4.07 -28.58
C GLY A 175 -6.01 2.84 -27.71
N GLN A 176 -4.89 2.16 -28.00
CA GLN A 176 -4.45 1.02 -27.19
C GLN A 176 -4.29 1.41 -25.71
N ARG A 177 -4.94 0.67 -24.81
CA ARG A 177 -4.80 0.78 -23.35
C ARG A 177 -4.46 -0.60 -22.76
N HIS A 178 -4.48 -0.73 -21.44
CA HIS A 178 -4.20 -2.00 -20.75
C HIS A 178 -5.32 -2.39 -19.80
N ALA A 179 -5.37 -3.67 -19.46
CA ALA A 179 -6.29 -4.17 -18.45
C ALA A 179 -5.62 -5.20 -17.53
N LEU A 180 -6.09 -5.25 -16.29
CA LEU A 180 -5.82 -6.32 -15.32
C LEU A 180 -7.04 -7.22 -15.27
N ILE A 181 -6.87 -8.50 -15.61
CA ILE A 181 -7.94 -9.51 -15.52
C ILE A 181 -7.63 -10.43 -14.35
N LEU A 182 -8.41 -10.33 -13.29
CA LEU A 182 -8.25 -11.14 -12.08
C LEU A 182 -9.12 -12.39 -12.14
N ARG A 183 -8.58 -13.49 -11.59
CA ARG A 183 -9.26 -14.78 -11.45
C ARG A 183 -9.12 -15.30 -10.03
N GLY A 184 -10.13 -16.05 -9.56
CA GLY A 184 -10.09 -16.68 -8.24
C GLY A 184 -10.22 -15.66 -7.12
N VAL A 185 -10.99 -14.59 -7.36
CA VAL A 185 -11.36 -13.59 -6.37
C VAL A 185 -12.79 -13.86 -5.95
N ASP A 186 -13.04 -14.03 -4.66
CA ASP A 186 -14.42 -14.10 -4.17
C ASP A 186 -15.12 -12.77 -4.45
N SER A 187 -16.33 -12.82 -5.00
CA SER A 187 -17.19 -11.65 -5.27
C SER A 187 -17.30 -10.68 -4.10
N ALA A 188 -17.24 -11.17 -2.85
CA ALA A 188 -17.27 -10.35 -1.64
C ALA A 188 -16.02 -9.46 -1.48
N HIS A 189 -14.90 -9.82 -2.12
CA HIS A 189 -13.62 -9.13 -2.04
C HIS A 189 -13.26 -8.34 -3.31
N GLU A 190 -13.96 -8.53 -4.43
CA GLU A 190 -13.66 -7.85 -5.71
C GLU A 190 -13.52 -6.34 -5.57
N ALA A 191 -14.44 -5.68 -4.87
CA ALA A 191 -14.38 -4.23 -4.68
C ALA A 191 -13.13 -3.78 -3.90
N ALA A 192 -12.74 -4.54 -2.87
CA ALA A 192 -11.56 -4.24 -2.06
C ALA A 192 -10.27 -4.49 -2.85
N VAL A 193 -10.20 -5.58 -3.62
CA VAL A 193 -9.05 -5.90 -4.49
C VAL A 193 -8.91 -4.86 -5.61
N ALA A 194 -10.01 -4.48 -6.26
CA ALA A 194 -10.00 -3.44 -7.29
C ALA A 194 -9.53 -2.09 -6.71
N LYS A 195 -10.00 -1.72 -5.51
CA LYS A 195 -9.52 -0.51 -4.81
C LYS A 195 -8.02 -0.58 -4.54
N ALA A 196 -7.53 -1.70 -4.04
CA ALA A 196 -6.13 -1.90 -3.70
C ALA A 196 -5.21 -1.79 -4.93
N LEU A 197 -5.66 -2.27 -6.10
CA LEU A 197 -4.93 -2.13 -7.37
C LEU A 197 -5.02 -0.71 -7.94
N ALA A 198 -6.16 -0.04 -7.82
CA ALA A 198 -6.30 1.35 -8.24
C ALA A 198 -5.38 2.29 -7.45
N GLU A 199 -5.24 2.08 -6.14
CA GLU A 199 -4.27 2.80 -5.30
C GLU A 199 -2.84 2.55 -5.78
N LEU A 200 -2.46 1.28 -6.02
CA LEU A 200 -1.15 0.94 -6.55
C LEU A 200 -0.86 1.68 -7.86
N LEU A 201 -1.79 1.62 -8.82
CA LEU A 201 -1.65 2.26 -10.13
C LEU A 201 -1.50 3.78 -10.00
N ALA A 202 -2.20 4.41 -9.04
CA ALA A 202 -2.10 5.85 -8.78
C ALA A 202 -0.74 6.27 -8.19
N PHE A 203 0.00 5.34 -7.58
CA PHE A 203 1.36 5.60 -7.12
C PHE A 203 2.43 5.44 -8.22
N LEU A 204 2.08 4.78 -9.33
CA LEU A 204 2.99 4.49 -10.43
C LEU A 204 2.89 5.56 -11.53
N PRO A 205 3.93 5.71 -12.38
CA PRO A 205 3.80 6.48 -13.61
C PRO A 205 2.58 6.07 -14.43
N GLU A 206 1.89 7.05 -15.01
CA GLU A 206 0.71 6.78 -15.84
C GLU A 206 1.11 6.12 -17.17
N LEU A 207 0.43 5.03 -17.53
CA LEU A 207 0.51 4.47 -18.88
C LEU A 207 -0.43 5.23 -19.82
N PRO A 208 -0.06 5.44 -21.09
CA PRO A 208 -0.97 5.99 -22.09
C PRO A 208 -2.27 5.18 -22.16
N GLY A 209 -3.41 5.88 -22.06
CA GLY A 209 -4.73 5.24 -22.00
C GLY A 209 -5.09 4.64 -20.64
N GLY A 210 -4.16 4.49 -19.70
CA GLY A 210 -4.42 3.95 -18.37
C GLY A 210 -4.71 2.45 -18.36
N VAL A 211 -5.11 1.96 -17.19
CA VAL A 211 -5.26 0.53 -16.89
C VAL A 211 -6.63 0.28 -16.27
N ASP A 212 -7.45 -0.53 -16.94
CA ASP A 212 -8.74 -0.94 -16.40
C ASP A 212 -8.62 -2.25 -15.60
N ILE A 213 -9.56 -2.51 -14.69
CA ILE A 213 -9.56 -3.69 -13.81
C ILE A 213 -10.85 -4.48 -14.07
N GLY A 214 -10.73 -5.78 -14.32
CA GLY A 214 -11.85 -6.69 -14.52
C GLY A 214 -11.65 -8.03 -13.84
N PHE A 215 -12.75 -8.75 -13.63
CA PHE A 215 -12.78 -10.08 -13.01
C PHE A 215 -13.36 -11.09 -13.99
N SER A 216 -12.73 -12.25 -14.14
CA SER A 216 -13.17 -13.30 -15.05
C SER A 216 -12.63 -14.68 -14.66
N GLU A 217 -13.50 -15.68 -14.68
CA GLU A 217 -13.13 -17.09 -14.56
C GLU A 217 -12.80 -17.75 -15.92
N GLY A 218 -13.03 -17.04 -17.03
CA GLY A 218 -12.71 -17.52 -18.38
C GLY A 218 -11.22 -17.44 -18.71
N ASP A 219 -10.78 -18.17 -19.74
CA ASP A 219 -9.37 -18.23 -20.18
C ASP A 219 -8.76 -16.86 -20.48
N TYR A 220 -7.50 -16.69 -20.08
CA TYR A 220 -6.74 -15.49 -20.44
C TYR A 220 -6.44 -15.46 -21.94
N PRO A 221 -6.41 -14.26 -22.56
CA PRO A 221 -6.09 -14.14 -23.97
C PRO A 221 -4.65 -14.59 -24.23
N ALA A 222 -4.39 -15.06 -25.46
CA ALA A 222 -3.06 -15.46 -25.87
C ALA A 222 -2.07 -14.29 -25.75
N GLY A 223 -0.92 -14.54 -25.11
CA GLY A 223 0.13 -13.55 -24.91
C GLY A 223 -0.04 -12.65 -23.67
N ALA A 224 -1.06 -12.88 -22.85
CA ALA A 224 -1.18 -12.24 -21.54
C ALA A 224 0.06 -12.49 -20.66
N LEU A 225 0.47 -11.48 -19.89
CA LEU A 225 1.42 -11.68 -18.81
C LEU A 225 0.65 -12.12 -17.56
N VAL A 226 0.76 -13.39 -17.19
CA VAL A 226 0.11 -13.95 -16.01
C VAL A 226 1.05 -13.86 -14.81
N ILE A 227 0.52 -13.35 -13.70
CA ILE A 227 1.20 -13.20 -12.42
C ILE A 227 0.40 -13.99 -11.38
N GLU A 228 1.09 -14.86 -10.65
CA GLU A 228 0.51 -15.66 -9.58
C GLU A 228 1.02 -15.13 -8.22
N PRO A 229 0.14 -15.01 -7.21
CA PRO A 229 0.58 -14.72 -5.86
C PRO A 229 1.43 -15.89 -5.32
N PRO A 230 2.34 -15.62 -4.37
CA PRO A 230 3.04 -16.68 -3.66
C PRO A 230 2.04 -17.58 -2.94
N SER A 231 2.32 -18.89 -2.93
CA SER A 231 1.51 -19.83 -2.18
C SER A 231 1.47 -19.42 -0.70
N PRO A 232 0.29 -19.40 -0.06
CA PRO A 232 0.20 -19.04 1.34
C PRO A 232 1.02 -20.02 2.18
N PRO A 233 1.68 -19.55 3.26
CA PRO A 233 2.38 -20.44 4.17
C PRO A 233 1.38 -21.48 4.72
N PRO A 234 1.81 -22.74 4.92
CA PRO A 234 0.94 -23.77 5.48
C PRO A 234 0.39 -23.29 6.83
N ALA A 235 -0.90 -23.51 7.05
CA ALA A 235 -1.53 -23.18 8.32
C ALA A 235 -0.73 -23.83 9.47
N PRO A 236 -0.45 -23.10 10.57
CA PRO A 236 0.25 -23.67 11.70
C PRO A 236 -0.51 -24.91 12.17
N GLU A 237 0.19 -26.04 12.31
CA GLU A 237 -0.45 -27.26 12.81
C GLU A 237 -1.12 -26.95 14.14
N PRO A 238 -2.40 -27.33 14.32
CA PRO A 238 -3.08 -27.12 15.60
C PRO A 238 -2.21 -27.77 16.67
N ALA A 239 -1.83 -26.98 17.68
CA ALA A 239 -0.95 -27.43 18.76
C ALA A 239 -1.51 -28.75 19.31
N ARG A 240 -0.82 -29.86 19.01
CA ARG A 240 -1.21 -31.17 19.53
C ARG A 240 -1.07 -31.06 21.04
N ARG A 241 -2.21 -31.09 21.72
CA ARG A 241 -2.27 -31.11 23.17
C ARG A 241 -1.56 -32.38 23.61
N ASP A 242 -0.40 -32.23 24.25
CA ASP A 242 0.30 -33.37 24.84
C ASP A 242 -0.66 -34.05 25.83
N PRO A 243 -1.07 -35.32 25.60
CA PRO A 243 -1.97 -36.04 26.49
C PRO A 243 -1.41 -36.19 27.91
N ALA A 244 -0.09 -36.03 28.09
CA ALA A 244 0.59 -36.08 29.37
C ALA A 244 0.74 -34.71 30.05
N ALA A 245 0.32 -33.61 29.43
CA ALA A 245 0.43 -32.29 30.03
C ALA A 245 -0.49 -32.18 31.27
N PRO A 246 0.05 -31.75 32.42
CA PRO A 246 -0.73 -31.65 33.65
C PRO A 246 -1.88 -30.63 33.51
N PRO A 247 -3.05 -30.88 34.13
CA PRO A 247 -4.19 -29.98 34.03
C PRO A 247 -3.83 -28.61 34.62
N ARG A 248 -4.07 -27.54 33.85
CA ARG A 248 -3.98 -26.17 34.35
C ARG A 248 -5.16 -25.92 35.30
N LEU A 249 -4.87 -25.78 36.60
CA LEU A 249 -5.85 -25.33 37.59
C LEU A 249 -6.30 -23.91 37.25
N ARG A 250 -7.62 -23.70 37.26
CA ARG A 250 -8.27 -22.38 37.16
C ARG A 250 -8.19 -21.65 38.48
#